data_AF-D7C2Q5-F1
#
_entry.id   AF-D7C2Q5-F1
#
_cell.length_a   1.000
_cell.length_b   1.000
_cell.length_c   1.000
_cell.angle_alpha   90.00
_cell.angle_beta   90.00
_cell.angle_gamma   90.00
#
_symmetry.space_group_name_H-M   'P 1'
#
loop_
_entity.id
_entity.type
_entity.pdbx_description
1 polymer ?
#
loop_
_entity_poly.entity_id
_entity_poly.type
_entity_poly.pdbx_seq_one_letter_code
_entity_poly.pdbx_strand_id
1 'polypeptide(L)' 'MRWTTSSHGSPRLTGAVAWLDCEVHAEYDGGDHLIVRGDIRSLEAAPAARPLLYYRGRYTGLAEEAFGAS' A
#
# COMPACT_ATOMS: atom_id res chain seq x y z
N MET A 1 12.39 12.96 -0.73
CA MET A 1 11.52 11.88 -0.22
C MET A 1 12.04 11.46 1.15
N ARG A 2 11.17 11.36 2.17
CA ARG A 2 11.55 10.98 3.54
C ARG A 2 11.08 9.55 3.82
N TRP A 3 11.93 8.78 4.48
CA TRP A 3 11.64 7.41 4.91
C TRP A 3 12.24 7.15 6.29
N THR A 4 11.76 6.10 6.95
CA THR A 4 12.27 5.59 8.23
C THR A 4 12.46 4.07 8.12
N THR A 5 13.30 3.48 8.94
CA THR A 5 13.51 2.02 8.92
C THR A 5 12.43 1.32 9.75
N SER A 6 11.85 0.25 9.21
CA SER A 6 11.00 -0.68 9.96
C SER A 6 11.82 -1.49 10.98
N SER A 7 11.12 -2.24 11.84
CA SER A 7 11.76 -3.18 12.78
C SER A 7 12.52 -4.33 12.09
N HIS A 8 12.29 -4.59 10.80
CA HIS A 8 13.01 -5.62 10.04
C HIS A 8 13.95 -5.06 8.97
N GLY A 9 14.25 -3.76 8.99
CA GLY A 9 15.24 -3.15 8.11
C GLY A 9 14.68 -2.58 6.79
N SER A 10 13.44 -2.91 6.43
CA SER A 10 12.75 -2.40 5.25
C SER A 10 12.44 -0.89 5.35
N PRO A 11 12.55 -0.11 4.25
CA PRO A 11 12.23 1.31 4.25
C PRO A 11 10.71 1.56 4.33
N ARG A 12 10.30 2.41 5.27
CA ARG A 12 8.93 2.91 5.45
C ARG A 12 8.81 4.34 4.93
N LEU A 13 8.12 4.51 3.81
CA LEU A 13 7.90 5.83 3.20
C LEU A 13 6.96 6.69 4.07
N THR A 14 7.34 7.95 4.28
CA THR A 14 6.49 8.91 5.00
C THR A 14 5.29 9.29 4.13
N GLY A 15 4.08 9.27 4.71
CA GLY A 15 2.84 9.66 4.02
C GLY A 15 2.13 8.53 3.27
N ALA A 16 2.63 7.30 3.32
CA ALA A 16 1.90 6.13 2.86
C ALA A 16 0.67 5.88 3.75
N VAL A 17 -0.47 5.48 3.14
CA VAL A 17 -1.69 5.16 3.90
C VAL A 17 -1.57 3.86 4.69
N ALA A 18 -0.64 2.99 4.30
CA ALA A 18 -0.21 1.81 5.04
C ALA A 18 1.21 1.40 4.63
N TRP A 19 1.89 0.68 5.51
CA TRP A 19 3.10 -0.08 5.23
C TRP A 19 2.88 -1.54 5.64
N LEU A 20 3.47 -2.44 4.85
CA LEU A 20 3.56 -3.86 5.15
C LEU A 20 5.04 -4.25 5.06
N ASP A 21 5.58 -4.81 6.13
CA ASP A 21 6.89 -5.44 6.13
C ASP A 21 6.69 -6.92 5.86
N CYS A 22 7.32 -7.44 4.81
CA CYS A 22 7.09 -8.80 4.35
C CYS A 22 8.42 -9.51 4.11
N GLU A 23 8.44 -10.80 4.43
CA GLU A 23 9.47 -11.70 3.93
C GLU A 23 8.96 -12.41 2.68
N VAL A 24 9.81 -12.52 1.65
CA VAL A 24 9.43 -13.22 0.41
C VAL A 24 9.23 -14.69 0.72
N HIS A 25 8.01 -15.17 0.54
CA HIS A 25 7.64 -16.56 0.77
C HIS A 25 7.71 -17.38 -0.52
N ALA A 26 7.18 -16.84 -1.62
CA ALA A 26 7.18 -17.51 -2.91
C ALA A 26 7.10 -16.50 -4.06
N GLU A 27 7.62 -16.91 -5.21
CA GLU A 27 7.53 -16.19 -6.47
C GLU A 27 6.90 -17.09 -7.52
N TYR A 28 6.01 -16.53 -8.34
CA TYR A 28 5.33 -17.22 -9.43
C TYR A 28 5.53 -16.45 -10.74
N ASP A 29 5.67 -17.17 -11.85
CA ASP A 29 5.77 -16.59 -13.19
C ASP A 29 4.44 -15.94 -13.60
N GLY A 30 4.48 -14.67 -14.02
CA GLY A 30 3.36 -13.88 -14.54
C GLY A 30 3.50 -13.51 -16.03
N GLY A 31 4.46 -14.10 -16.74
CA GLY A 31 4.83 -13.79 -18.12
C GLY A 31 5.92 -12.73 -18.20
N ASP A 32 5.54 -11.45 -18.11
CA ASP A 32 6.47 -10.31 -18.17
C ASP A 32 6.86 -9.76 -16.78
N HIS A 33 6.34 -10.36 -15.71
CA HIS A 33 6.63 -10.01 -14.32
C HIS A 33 6.51 -11.21 -13.39
N LEU A 34 6.94 -11.04 -12.14
CA LEU A 34 6.75 -12.01 -11.07
C LEU A 34 5.57 -11.63 -10.20
N ILE A 35 4.77 -12.62 -9.82
CA ILE A 35 3.82 -12.50 -8.71
C ILE A 35 4.56 -12.92 -7.44
N VAL A 36 4.80 -11.97 -6.54
CA VAL A 36 5.51 -12.22 -5.28
C VAL A 36 4.51 -12.36 -4.14
N ARG A 37 4.53 -13.49 -3.44
CA ARG A 37 3.80 -13.69 -2.17
C ARG A 37 4.75 -13.43 -1.01
N GLY A 38 4.38 -12.49 -0.15
CA GLY A 38 5.12 -12.17 1.07
C GLY A 38 4.35 -12.56 2.34
N ASP A 39 5.06 -13.10 3.33
CA ASP A 39 4.53 -13.31 4.67
C ASP A 39 4.69 -12.03 5.49
N ILE A 40 3.58 -11.48 5.98
CA ILE A 40 3.57 -10.22 6.74
C ILE A 40 4.27 -10.44 8.08
N ARG A 41 5.34 -9.67 8.32
CA ARG A 41 6.09 -9.63 9.58
C ARG A 41 5.60 -8.51 10.49
N SER A 42 5.23 -7.36 9.91
CA SER A 42 4.61 -6.25 10.63
C SER A 42 3.83 -5.32 9.69
N LEU A 43 2.87 -4.59 10.25
CA LEU A 43 1.97 -3.71 9.51
C LEU A 43 1.55 -2.52 10.37
N GLU A 44 1.39 -1.36 9.73
CA GLU A 44 0.82 -0.15 10.31
C GLU A 44 0.06 0.56 9.21
N ALA A 45 -1.13 1.02 9.55
CA ALA A 45 -2.01 1.77 8.67
C ALA A 45 -2.31 3.13 9.29
N ALA A 46 -2.63 4.10 8.45
CA ALA A 46 -3.18 5.39 8.84
C ALA A 46 -4.67 5.40 8.45
N PRO A 47 -5.60 4.97 9.33
CA PRO A 47 -7.00 4.71 8.94
C PRO A 47 -7.74 5.96 8.45
N ALA A 48 -7.32 7.14 8.89
CA ALA A 48 -7.89 8.41 8.47
C ALA A 48 -7.30 8.94 7.14
N ALA A 49 -6.25 8.31 6.61
CA ALA A 49 -5.61 8.77 5.39
C ALA A 49 -6.44 8.35 4.17
N ARG A 50 -6.64 9.28 3.23
CA ARG A 50 -7.35 9.01 1.98
C ARG A 50 -6.42 8.28 1.00
N PRO A 51 -6.82 7.14 0.42
CA PRO A 51 -5.98 6.39 -0.51
C PRO A 51 -5.83 7.14 -1.84
N LEU A 52 -4.65 7.01 -2.43
CA LEU A 52 -4.41 7.40 -3.82
C LEU A 52 -4.88 6.26 -4.72
N LEU A 53 -5.81 6.56 -5.63
CA LEU A 53 -6.32 5.63 -6.63
C LEU A 53 -5.70 5.93 -7.99
N TYR A 54 -5.61 4.89 -8.82
CA TYR A 54 -5.23 5.02 -10.24
C TYR A 54 -6.34 4.43 -11.11
N TYR A 55 -6.92 5.24 -11.98
CA TYR A 55 -8.01 4.83 -12.86
C TYR A 55 -7.90 5.53 -14.21
N ARG A 56 -7.99 4.76 -15.31
CA ARG A 56 -7.92 5.24 -16.70
C ARG A 56 -6.75 6.19 -16.97
N GLY A 57 -5.55 5.81 -16.53
CA GLY A 57 -4.34 6.59 -16.80
C GLY A 57 -4.13 7.80 -15.87
N ARG A 58 -4.97 7.98 -14.84
CA ARG A 58 -4.96 9.19 -13.99
C ARG A 58 -5.03 8.84 -12.52
N TYR A 59 -4.37 9.67 -11.71
CA TYR A 59 -4.52 9.64 -10.25
C TYR A 59 -5.83 10.30 -9.83
N THR A 60 -6.52 9.69 -8.88
CA THR A 60 -7.75 10.20 -8.27
C THR A 60 -7.82 9.78 -6.79
N GLY A 61 -8.80 10.29 -6.04
CA GLY A 61 -9.14 9.82 -4.70
C GLY A 61 -10.50 9.14 -4.69
N LEU A 62 -10.89 8.58 -3.53
CA LEU A 62 -12.27 8.20 -3.29
C LEU A 62 -13.19 9.41 -3.45
N ALA A 63 -14.38 9.24 -4.00
CA ALA A 63 -15.40 10.27 -3.88
C ALA A 63 -15.68 10.54 -2.40
N GLU A 64 -16.00 11.79 -2.03
CA GLU A 64 -16.64 12.00 -0.74
C GLU A 64 -17.96 11.25 -0.74
N GLU A 65 -18.27 10.56 0.36
CA GLU A 65 -19.64 10.11 0.54
C GLU A 65 -20.53 11.34 0.57
N ALA A 66 -21.45 11.44 -0.39
CA ALA A 66 -22.51 12.42 -0.30
C ALA A 66 -23.38 12.02 0.89
N PHE A 67 -23.15 12.64 2.06
CA PHE A 67 -24.07 12.47 3.17
C PHE A 67 -25.38 13.18 2.82
N GLY A 68 -26.37 12.41 2.36
CA GLY A 68 -27.72 12.90 2.16
C GLY A 68 -28.56 12.02 1.22
N ALA A 69 -29.35 11.10 1.79
CA ALA A 69 -30.73 10.79 1.40
C ALA A 69 -31.30 9.61 2.21
N SER A 70 -31.70 9.86 3.45
CA SER A 70 -32.89 9.28 4.09
C SER A 70 -33.26 10.10 5.32
#